data_AF-A0A2D8Z2K7-F1
#
_entry.id   AF-A0A2D8Z2K7-F1
#
_cell.length_a   1.000
_cell.length_b   1.000
_cell.length_c   1.000
_cell.angle_alpha   90.00
_cell.angle_beta   90.00
_cell.angle_gamma   90.00
#
_symmetry.space_group_name_H-M   'P 1'
#
loop_
_entity.id
_entity.type
_entity.pdbx_description
1 polymer ?
#
loop_
_entity_poly.entity_id
_entity_poly.type
_entity_poly.pdbx_seq_one_letter_code
_entity_poly.pdbx_strand_id
1 'polypeptide(L)'
;MKRLFIFLFLLISSLVYAKDQPNIVIIFTDDQGYADVGCFGAEGFETPNLDKMASEGMKFTDFYVAQAVCGASRAALLTGCYPNRIGMLGAPGPKSRHGINPDEILIPEMLKQKGYATGMYGKWHLGHHQKSLPIHHGFDDYYGLPYSNDMWP
;
A
#
# COMPACT_ATOMS: atom_id res chain seq x y z
N MET A 1 -41.84 -32.34 -6.91
CA MET A 1 -40.80 -32.34 -5.85
C MET A 1 -39.39 -31.99 -6.36
N LYS A 2 -38.90 -32.56 -7.47
CA LYS A 2 -37.55 -32.22 -8.02
C LYS A 2 -37.38 -30.77 -8.52
N ARG A 3 -38.45 -30.13 -9.05
CA ARG A 3 -38.41 -28.73 -9.51
C ARG A 3 -38.39 -27.68 -8.38
N LEU A 4 -38.87 -28.05 -7.18
CA LEU A 4 -38.90 -27.16 -6.02
C LEU A 4 -37.51 -27.03 -5.38
N PHE A 5 -36.70 -28.10 -5.43
CA PHE A 5 -35.32 -28.10 -4.95
C PHE A 5 -34.36 -27.28 -5.82
N ILE A 6 -34.62 -27.20 -7.14
CA ILE A 6 -33.80 -26.40 -8.07
C ILE A 6 -34.00 -24.89 -7.83
N PHE A 7 -35.21 -24.46 -7.51
CA PHE A 7 -35.51 -23.06 -7.18
C PHE A 7 -34.92 -22.63 -5.82
N LEU A 8 -34.86 -23.53 -4.84
CA LEU A 8 -34.27 -23.22 -3.53
C LEU A 8 -32.74 -23.10 -3.60
N PHE A 9 -32.09 -23.84 -4.51
CA PHE A 9 -30.63 -23.77 -4.71
C PHE A 9 -30.19 -22.49 -5.43
N LEU A 10 -31.02 -21.93 -6.31
CA LEU A 10 -30.79 -20.66 -7.02
C LEU A 10 -30.99 -19.42 -6.12
N LEU A 11 -31.74 -19.53 -5.02
CA LEU A 11 -31.97 -18.43 -4.07
C LEU A 11 -30.84 -18.27 -3.03
N ILE A 12 -30.00 -19.29 -2.85
CA ILE A 12 -28.89 -19.26 -1.89
C ILE A 12 -27.58 -18.75 -2.54
N SER A 13 -27.51 -18.69 -3.88
CA SER A 13 -26.26 -18.36 -4.59
C SER A 13 -25.95 -16.86 -4.73
N SER A 14 -26.73 -15.95 -4.15
CA SER A 14 -26.56 -14.50 -4.39
C SER A 14 -26.78 -13.61 -3.16
N LEU A 15 -26.26 -14.02 -2.00
CA LEU A 15 -26.06 -13.11 -0.86
C LEU A 15 -24.64 -13.28 -0.27
N VAL A 16 -23.61 -13.24 -1.13
CA VAL A 16 -22.30 -12.78 -0.65
C VAL A 16 -22.41 -11.27 -0.55
N TYR A 17 -22.97 -10.81 0.56
CA TYR A 17 -22.95 -9.39 0.89
C TYR A 17 -21.49 -9.05 1.16
N ALA A 18 -20.85 -8.33 0.24
CA ALA A 18 -19.57 -7.71 0.55
C ALA A 18 -19.79 -6.87 1.81
N LYS A 19 -18.93 -7.00 2.83
CA LYS A 19 -18.96 -6.12 4.00
C LYS A 19 -19.01 -4.68 3.45
N ASP A 20 -19.99 -3.87 3.89
CA ASP A 20 -20.18 -2.49 3.39
C ASP A 20 -18.89 -1.65 3.47
N GLN A 21 -17.94 -2.10 4.29
CA GLN A 21 -16.60 -1.56 4.45
C GLN A 21 -15.56 -2.69 4.48
N PRO A 22 -14.87 -2.99 3.36
CA PRO A 22 -13.85 -4.03 3.31
C PRO A 22 -12.62 -3.65 4.14
N ASN A 23 -11.80 -4.62 4.54
CA ASN A 23 -10.48 -4.31 5.10
C ASN A 23 -9.52 -4.00 3.95
N ILE A 24 -8.77 -2.91 4.05
CA ILE A 24 -7.81 -2.50 3.03
C ILE A 24 -6.40 -2.82 3.54
N VAL A 25 -5.69 -3.69 2.84
CA VAL A 25 -4.30 -4.06 3.17
C VAL A 25 -3.43 -3.74 1.96
N ILE A 26 -2.50 -2.80 2.14
CA ILE A 26 -1.53 -2.41 1.12
C ILE A 26 -0.17 -3.01 1.50
N ILE A 27 0.31 -3.96 0.70
CA ILE A 27 1.67 -4.50 0.81
C ILE A 27 2.52 -3.74 -0.19
N PHE A 28 3.52 -2.99 0.31
CA PHE A 28 4.39 -2.17 -0.51
C PHE A 28 5.85 -2.58 -0.30
N THR A 29 6.36 -3.41 -1.21
CA THR A 29 7.73 -3.93 -1.19
C THR A 29 8.73 -2.82 -1.49
N ASP A 30 9.99 -3.06 -1.12
CA ASP A 30 11.08 -2.11 -1.28
C ASP A 30 12.11 -2.71 -2.24
N ASP A 31 12.45 -1.97 -3.29
CA ASP A 31 13.42 -2.33 -4.34
C ASP A 31 13.17 -3.69 -5.02
N GLN A 32 11.91 -4.14 -5.07
CA GLN A 32 11.50 -5.35 -5.81
C GLN A 32 11.38 -5.06 -7.31
N GLY A 33 12.11 -5.81 -8.12
CA GLY A 33 12.02 -5.80 -9.57
C GLY A 33 10.81 -6.55 -10.11
N TYR A 34 10.45 -6.26 -11.38
CA TYR A 34 9.31 -6.88 -12.04
C TYR A 34 9.40 -8.42 -12.09
N ALA A 35 10.60 -8.96 -12.34
CA ALA A 35 10.86 -10.39 -12.47
C ALA A 35 11.25 -11.07 -11.13
N ASP A 36 11.07 -10.40 -9.98
CA ASP A 36 11.41 -10.97 -8.67
C ASP A 36 10.28 -11.78 -8.02
N VAL A 37 9.21 -12.09 -8.77
CA VAL A 37 8.10 -12.93 -8.30
C VAL A 37 7.90 -14.07 -9.30
N GLY A 38 7.65 -15.28 -8.82
CA GLY A 38 7.53 -16.50 -9.63
C GLY A 38 6.53 -16.35 -10.79
N CYS A 39 5.36 -15.77 -10.53
CA CYS A 39 4.34 -15.52 -11.54
C CYS A 39 4.71 -14.45 -12.60
N PHE A 40 5.89 -13.83 -12.46
CA PHE A 40 6.54 -12.92 -13.42
C PHE A 40 7.89 -13.43 -13.94
N GLY A 41 8.32 -14.64 -13.56
CA GLY A 41 9.52 -15.29 -14.11
C GLY A 41 10.75 -15.28 -13.20
N ALA A 42 10.58 -15.16 -11.89
CA ALA A 42 11.70 -15.29 -10.96
C ALA A 42 12.45 -16.61 -11.11
N GLU A 43 13.78 -16.55 -11.05
CA GLU A 43 14.68 -17.70 -11.09
C GLU A 43 15.50 -17.78 -9.79
N GLY A 44 15.73 -18.99 -9.29
CA GLY A 44 16.61 -19.24 -8.13
C GLY A 44 15.95 -19.17 -6.75
N PHE A 45 14.67 -18.78 -6.65
CA PHE A 45 13.90 -18.79 -5.40
C PHE A 45 12.39 -18.92 -5.67
N GLU A 46 11.62 -19.21 -4.63
CA GLU A 46 10.18 -19.43 -4.71
C GLU A 46 9.41 -18.32 -3.98
N THR A 47 8.27 -17.90 -4.53
CA THR A 47 7.37 -16.91 -3.93
C THR A 47 5.94 -17.45 -3.75
N PRO A 48 5.75 -18.61 -3.10
CA PRO A 48 4.52 -19.40 -3.22
C PRO A 48 3.26 -18.64 -2.78
N ASN A 49 3.36 -17.74 -1.79
CA ASN A 49 2.23 -16.93 -1.33
C ASN A 49 1.86 -15.82 -2.33
N LEU A 50 2.83 -15.20 -2.99
CA LEU A 50 2.57 -14.18 -4.02
C LEU A 50 2.05 -14.84 -5.30
N ASP A 51 2.59 -16.01 -5.65
CA ASP A 51 2.13 -16.78 -6.80
C ASP A 51 0.69 -17.27 -6.62
N LYS A 52 0.35 -17.70 -5.40
CA LYS A 52 -1.03 -18.02 -5.02
C LYS A 52 -1.93 -16.79 -5.05
N MET A 53 -1.49 -15.65 -4.51
CA MET A 53 -2.26 -14.41 -4.56
C MET A 53 -2.56 -13.97 -6.00
N ALA A 54 -1.60 -14.14 -6.92
CA ALA A 54 -1.79 -13.83 -8.34
C ALA A 54 -2.75 -14.81 -9.03
N SER A 55 -2.75 -16.10 -8.67
CA SER A 55 -3.64 -17.10 -9.27
C SER A 55 -5.07 -17.06 -8.75
N GLU A 56 -5.26 -16.61 -7.50
CA GLU A 56 -6.58 -16.43 -6.88
C GLU A 56 -7.15 -15.01 -7.08
N GLY A 57 -6.37 -14.10 -7.66
CA GLY A 57 -6.70 -12.68 -7.75
C GLY A 57 -6.47 -12.08 -9.14
N MET A 58 -6.03 -10.82 -9.14
CA MET A 58 -5.73 -10.06 -10.35
C MET A 58 -4.22 -9.79 -10.44
N LYS A 59 -3.65 -10.01 -11.63
CA LYS A 59 -2.26 -9.73 -11.94
C LYS A 59 -2.17 -8.65 -13.01
N PHE A 60 -1.41 -7.59 -12.74
CA PHE A 60 -1.11 -6.53 -13.71
C PHE A 60 0.23 -6.80 -14.38
N THR A 61 0.26 -6.77 -15.71
CA THR A 61 1.52 -6.83 -16.49
C THR A 61 2.12 -5.46 -16.74
N ASP A 62 1.32 -4.40 -16.57
CA ASP A 62 1.66 -3.02 -16.87
C ASP A 62 1.24 -2.12 -15.70
N PHE A 63 1.96 -2.23 -14.59
CA PHE A 63 1.78 -1.38 -13.40
C PHE A 63 3.02 -0.49 -13.23
N TYR A 64 2.80 0.82 -13.07
CA TYR A 64 3.88 1.80 -12.98
C TYR A 64 3.79 2.63 -11.70
N VAL A 65 4.96 2.98 -11.16
CA VAL A 65 5.09 3.95 -10.07
C VAL A 65 5.40 5.34 -10.64
N ALA A 66 4.99 6.39 -9.92
CA ALA A 66 5.18 7.76 -10.38
C ALA A 66 6.67 8.18 -10.45
N GLN A 67 7.53 7.57 -9.62
CA GLN A 67 8.98 7.79 -9.57
C GLN A 67 9.69 6.51 -9.16
N ALA A 68 10.87 6.24 -9.73
CA ALA A 68 11.71 5.09 -9.40
C ALA A 68 12.60 5.30 -8.15
N VAL A 69 12.15 6.13 -7.19
CA VAL A 69 12.89 6.44 -5.96
C VAL A 69 11.95 6.32 -4.76
N CYS A 70 12.42 5.64 -3.70
CA CYS A 70 11.68 5.29 -2.49
C CYS A 70 10.70 6.37 -1.98
N GLY A 71 11.21 7.52 -1.50
CA GLY A 71 10.40 8.54 -0.85
C GLY A 71 9.36 9.15 -1.78
N ALA A 72 9.76 9.52 -2.99
CA ALA A 72 8.87 10.05 -4.01
C ALA A 72 7.78 9.02 -4.41
N SER A 73 8.14 7.76 -4.62
CA SER A 73 7.18 6.69 -4.93
C SER A 73 6.15 6.48 -3.81
N ARG A 74 6.61 6.43 -2.55
CA ARG A 74 5.74 6.31 -1.36
C ARG A 74 4.80 7.51 -1.22
N ALA A 75 5.28 8.72 -1.51
CA ALA A 75 4.45 9.91 -1.48
C ALA A 75 3.36 9.87 -2.54
N ALA A 76 3.68 9.40 -3.76
CA ALA A 76 2.69 9.25 -4.81
C ALA A 76 1.60 8.23 -4.44
N LEU A 77 1.99 7.09 -3.86
CA LEU A 77 1.05 6.07 -3.39
C LEU A 77 0.07 6.65 -2.35
N LEU A 78 0.59 7.41 -1.37
CA LEU A 78 -0.21 7.85 -0.23
C LEU A 78 -1.05 9.09 -0.53
N THR A 79 -0.61 9.97 -1.43
CA THR A 79 -1.32 11.21 -1.79
C THR A 79 -2.14 11.11 -3.07
N GLY A 80 -1.87 10.10 -3.90
CA GLY A 80 -2.42 10.02 -5.27
C GLY A 80 -1.90 11.10 -6.22
N CYS A 81 -0.85 11.84 -5.84
CA CYS A 81 -0.30 12.95 -6.61
C CYS A 81 1.08 12.62 -7.21
N TYR A 82 1.42 13.26 -8.33
CA TYR A 82 2.81 13.25 -8.79
C TYR A 82 3.73 13.88 -7.73
N PRO A 83 4.87 13.26 -7.37
CA PRO A 83 5.73 13.76 -6.30
C PRO A 83 6.23 15.19 -6.55
N ASN A 84 6.48 15.53 -7.81
CA ASN A 84 6.90 16.87 -8.23
C ASN A 84 5.84 17.95 -7.92
N ARG A 85 4.54 17.61 -7.93
CA ARG A 85 3.44 18.53 -7.61
C ARG A 85 3.48 18.95 -6.13
N ILE A 86 3.80 17.99 -5.27
CA ILE A 86 3.76 18.15 -3.81
C ILE A 86 5.15 18.44 -3.21
N GLY A 87 6.14 18.74 -4.07
CA GLY A 87 7.51 19.06 -3.65
C GLY A 87 8.29 17.89 -3.05
N MET A 88 7.82 16.65 -3.21
CA MET A 88 8.52 15.47 -2.72
C MET A 88 9.53 14.97 -3.76
N LEU A 89 10.80 15.35 -3.57
CA LEU A 89 11.89 14.96 -4.45
C LEU A 89 12.76 13.88 -3.80
N GLY A 90 12.99 12.80 -4.53
CA GLY A 90 13.90 11.72 -4.12
C GLY A 90 13.49 11.02 -2.82
N ALA A 91 14.46 10.76 -1.96
CA ALA A 91 14.29 10.04 -0.70
C ALA A 91 14.99 10.81 0.43
N PRO A 92 14.26 11.44 1.37
CA PRO A 92 14.84 12.23 2.45
C PRO A 92 15.68 11.34 3.38
N GLY A 93 16.97 11.66 3.50
CA GLY A 93 17.86 10.98 4.42
C GLY A 93 17.77 11.51 5.86
N PRO A 94 18.58 10.96 6.78
CA PRO A 94 18.59 11.36 8.20
C PRO A 94 19.00 12.81 8.44
N LYS A 95 19.70 13.45 7.50
CA LYS A 95 20.10 14.87 7.58
C LYS A 95 19.13 15.82 6.88
N SER A 96 18.09 15.30 6.21
CA SER A 96 17.13 16.12 5.48
C SER A 96 16.32 16.99 6.42
N ARG A 97 16.11 18.26 6.03
CA ARG A 97 15.27 19.22 6.77
C ARG A 97 13.84 19.28 6.26
N HIS A 98 13.52 18.49 5.25
CA HIS A 98 12.22 18.39 4.62
C HIS A 98 11.64 16.98 4.77
N GLY A 99 10.35 16.89 4.54
CA GLY A 99 9.56 15.66 4.50
C GLY A 99 8.28 15.94 3.70
N ILE A 100 7.31 15.05 3.77
CA ILE A 100 5.97 15.32 3.25
C ILE A 100 5.43 16.59 3.91
N ASN A 101 4.77 17.42 3.10
CA ASN A 101 4.14 18.65 3.58
C ASN A 101 2.95 18.27 4.49
N PRO A 102 2.86 18.82 5.72
CA PRO A 102 1.74 18.56 6.64
C PRO A 102 0.35 18.86 6.08
N ASP A 103 0.26 19.71 5.04
CA ASP A 103 -1.02 20.08 4.43
C ASP A 103 -1.48 19.09 3.33
N GLU A 104 -0.65 18.11 2.95
CA GLU A 104 -1.08 17.06 2.03
C GLU A 104 -1.97 16.04 2.74
N ILE A 105 -3.09 15.67 2.10
CA ILE A 105 -4.02 14.67 2.61
C ILE A 105 -3.59 13.30 2.11
N LEU A 106 -3.32 12.38 3.04
CA LEU A 106 -2.93 11.01 2.71
C LEU A 106 -4.14 10.06 2.81
N ILE A 107 -4.07 8.93 2.09
CA ILE A 107 -5.09 7.87 2.10
C ILE A 107 -5.55 7.42 3.51
N PRO A 108 -4.69 7.21 4.53
CA PRO A 108 -5.14 6.93 5.89
C PRO A 108 -6.06 8.02 6.48
N GLU A 109 -5.82 9.31 6.22
CA GLU A 109 -6.69 10.38 6.72
C GLU A 109 -8.08 10.32 6.09
N MET A 110 -8.13 10.05 4.78
CA MET A 110 -9.39 9.85 4.05
C MET A 110 -10.15 8.62 4.57
N LEU A 111 -9.44 7.51 4.84
CA LEU A 111 -10.04 6.30 5.38
C LEU A 111 -10.52 6.49 6.82
N LYS A 112 -9.76 7.21 7.64
CA LYS A 112 -10.16 7.50 9.03
C LYS A 112 -11.46 8.29 9.12
N GLN A 113 -11.70 9.23 8.19
CA GLN A 113 -13.00 9.93 8.06
C GLN A 113 -14.17 8.98 7.75
N LYS A 114 -13.90 7.78 7.23
CA LYS A 114 -14.87 6.72 6.97
C LYS A 114 -14.92 5.67 8.10
N GLY A 115 -14.32 5.93 9.26
CA GLY A 115 -14.35 5.04 10.42
C GLY A 115 -13.40 3.84 10.33
N TYR A 116 -12.41 3.87 9.44
CA TYR A 116 -11.35 2.87 9.44
C TYR A 116 -10.39 3.11 10.61
N ALA A 117 -9.97 2.03 11.27
CA ALA A 117 -8.73 2.01 12.01
C ALA A 117 -7.56 1.91 11.03
N THR A 118 -6.49 2.68 11.25
CA THR A 118 -5.36 2.76 10.32
C THR A 118 -4.05 2.39 11.01
N GLY A 119 -3.20 1.63 10.31
CA GLY A 119 -1.90 1.23 10.84
C GLY A 119 -0.84 1.16 9.76
N MET A 120 0.40 1.50 10.12
CA MET A 120 1.55 1.40 9.26
C MET A 120 2.68 0.60 9.92
N TYR A 121 3.22 -0.38 9.20
CA TYR A 121 4.30 -1.22 9.69
C TYR A 121 5.45 -1.24 8.68
N GLY A 122 6.65 -0.85 9.10
CA GLY A 122 7.85 -0.81 8.26
C GLY A 122 8.31 0.61 7.87
N LYS A 123 8.82 0.73 6.64
CA LYS A 123 9.57 1.92 6.17
C LYS A 123 8.64 3.07 5.76
N TRP A 124 8.83 4.24 6.38
CA TRP A 124 8.09 5.47 6.05
C TRP A 124 8.70 6.24 4.88
N HIS A 125 9.92 6.73 5.06
CA HIS A 125 10.71 7.47 4.07
C HIS A 125 10.09 8.76 3.53
N LEU A 126 9.13 9.37 4.24
CA LEU A 126 8.59 10.70 3.90
C LEU A 126 9.06 11.80 4.87
N GLY A 127 10.24 11.61 5.48
CA GLY A 127 10.81 12.53 6.45
C GLY A 127 10.70 12.03 7.89
N HIS A 128 11.66 12.43 8.71
CA HIS A 128 11.84 11.94 10.08
C HIS A 128 11.52 12.98 11.15
N HIS A 129 11.23 14.23 10.75
CA HIS A 129 10.78 15.27 11.68
C HIS A 129 9.40 14.94 12.18
N GLN A 130 9.11 15.26 13.45
CA GLN A 130 7.86 14.94 14.13
C GLN A 130 6.63 15.21 13.25
N LYS A 131 6.53 16.42 12.68
CA LYS A 131 5.41 16.84 11.82
C LYS A 131 5.17 15.99 10.56
N SER A 132 6.17 15.23 10.13
CA SER A 132 6.12 14.41 8.91
C SER A 132 5.98 12.92 9.22
N LEU A 133 5.92 12.51 10.49
CA LEU A 133 5.80 11.09 10.87
C LEU A 133 4.40 10.54 10.59
N PRO A 134 4.24 9.21 10.36
CA PRO A 134 2.95 8.59 9.99
C PRO A 134 1.79 8.95 10.91
N ILE A 135 2.03 9.03 12.23
CA ILE A 135 1.00 9.34 13.24
C ILE A 135 0.41 10.75 13.09
N HIS A 136 1.11 11.66 12.40
CA HIS A 136 0.62 13.00 12.07
C HIS A 136 -0.11 13.05 10.71
N HIS A 137 -0.15 11.94 9.99
CA HIS A 137 -0.80 11.80 8.69
C HIS A 137 -1.80 10.65 8.68
N GLY A 138 -2.65 10.59 9.71
CA GLY A 138 -3.84 9.73 9.72
C GLY A 138 -3.64 8.28 10.12
N PHE A 139 -2.42 7.81 10.39
CA PHE A 139 -2.19 6.48 10.96
C PHE A 139 -2.42 6.47 12.48
N ASP A 140 -3.27 5.56 12.98
CA ASP A 140 -3.51 5.39 14.42
C ASP A 140 -2.36 4.65 15.11
N ASP A 141 -1.71 3.73 14.40
CA ASP A 141 -0.58 2.95 14.88
C ASP A 141 0.58 2.97 13.88
N TYR A 142 1.81 2.99 14.40
CA TYR A 142 3.03 2.99 13.61
C TYR A 142 4.17 2.24 14.31
N TYR A 143 4.71 1.24 13.62
CA TYR A 143 5.94 0.56 14.03
C TYR A 143 6.89 0.39 12.85
N GLY A 144 8.04 1.08 12.87
CA GLY A 144 9.06 0.92 11.86
C GLY A 144 10.08 2.05 11.81
N LEU A 145 10.75 2.18 10.66
CA LEU A 145 11.84 3.13 10.46
C LEU A 145 11.37 4.35 9.66
N PRO A 146 11.80 5.57 10.03
CA PRO A 146 11.39 6.80 9.33
C PRO A 146 12.05 6.96 7.95
N TYR A 147 13.11 6.19 7.66
CA TYR A 147 13.87 6.18 6.42
C TYR A 147 14.41 4.76 6.14
N SER A 148 15.24 4.61 5.11
CA SER A 148 15.80 3.31 4.72
C SER A 148 16.72 2.71 5.79
N ASN A 149 16.73 1.39 5.93
CA ASN A 149 17.52 0.68 6.95
C ASN A 149 19.05 0.77 6.71
N ASP A 150 19.45 1.17 5.51
CA ASP A 150 20.83 1.43 5.10
C ASP A 150 21.21 2.93 5.18
N MET A 151 20.43 3.74 5.91
CA MET A 151 20.75 5.14 6.16
C MET A 151 21.14 5.39 7.60
N TRP A 152 22.31 6.02 7.81
CA TRP A 152 22.84 6.39 9.11
C TRP A 152 22.85 7.93 9.33
N PRO A 153 22.61 8.41 10.56
CA PRO A 153 22.67 9.83 10.93
C PRO A 153 24.03 10.49 10.70
#